data_AF-A0A967IR26-F1
#
_entry.id   AF-A0A967IR26-F1
#
_cell.length_a   1.000
_cell.length_b   1.000
_cell.length_c   1.000
_cell.angle_alpha   90.00
_cell.angle_beta   90.00
_cell.angle_gamma   90.00
#
_symmetry.space_group_name_H-M   'P 1'
#
loop_
_entity.id
_entity.type
_entity.pdbx_description
1 polymer ?
#
loop_
_entity_poly.entity_id
_entity_poly.type
_entity_poly.pdbx_seq_one_letter_code
_entity_poly.pdbx_strand_id
1 'polypeptide(L)'
;MVGAFSYLYTVQTTPQIPHMALSASPRVPEDAQRAIRDALINAGNSRGGRQLLDHLRFQGFEPASPEIYEGYARLLQGVYGY
;
A
#
# COMPACT_ATOMS: atom_id res chain seq x y z
N MET A 1 -9.32 10.57 -9.16
CA MET A 1 -10.66 11.08 -8.79
C MET A 1 -11.51 11.14 -10.04
N VAL A 2 -12.75 10.63 -9.99
CA VAL A 2 -13.71 10.70 -11.11
C VAL A 2 -14.24 12.11 -11.38
N GLY A 3 -14.02 13.07 -10.47
CA GLY A 3 -14.41 14.49 -10.65
C GLY A 3 -13.76 15.22 -11.83
N ALA A 4 -12.79 14.60 -12.51
CA ALA A 4 -12.20 15.12 -13.75
C ALA A 4 -13.07 14.83 -15.01
N PHE A 5 -14.13 14.03 -14.89
CA PHE A 5 -15.00 13.65 -16.00
C PHE A 5 -16.41 14.22 -15.78
N SER A 6 -16.82 15.16 -16.62
CA SER A 6 -18.09 15.90 -16.49
C SER A 6 -19.36 15.04 -16.66
N TYR A 7 -19.21 13.82 -17.16
CA TYR A 7 -20.29 12.86 -17.39
C TYR A 7 -20.34 11.74 -16.34
N LEU A 8 -19.44 11.74 -15.36
CA LEU A 8 -19.43 10.76 -14.27
C LEU A 8 -19.89 11.40 -12.97
N TYR A 9 -20.87 10.78 -12.32
CA TYR A 9 -21.36 11.18 -11.02
C TYR A 9 -21.00 10.11 -9.99
N THR A 10 -20.36 10.50 -8.89
CA THR A 10 -20.09 9.60 -7.76
C THR A 10 -21.39 9.27 -7.07
N VAL A 11 -21.81 7.99 -7.09
CA VAL A 11 -23.03 7.53 -6.43
C VAL A 11 -22.76 7.13 -4.98
N GLN A 12 -21.60 6.51 -4.72
CA GLN A 12 -21.23 6.04 -3.39
C GLN A 12 -19.71 5.96 -3.25
N THR A 13 -19.22 6.17 -2.04
CA THR A 13 -17.83 5.96 -1.62
C THR A 13 -17.79 4.99 -0.45
N THR A 14 -16.76 4.15 -0.39
CA THR A 14 -16.52 3.27 0.76
C THR A 14 -15.64 3.96 1.79
N PRO A 15 -15.70 3.54 3.08
CA PRO A 15 -14.66 3.87 4.03
C PRO A 15 -13.27 3.48 3.48
N GLN A 16 -12.25 4.25 3.86
CA GLN A 16 -10.88 3.94 3.47
C GLN A 16 -10.42 2.67 4.21
N ILE A 17 -9.87 1.74 3.45
CA ILE A 17 -9.15 0.57 3.97
C ILE A 17 -7.64 0.78 3.76
N PRO A 18 -6.78 0.07 4.48
CA PRO A 18 -5.35 0.05 4.20
C PRO A 18 -5.09 -0.21 2.73
N HIS A 19 -4.16 0.55 2.17
CA HIS A 19 -3.75 0.38 0.78
C HIS A 19 -2.95 -0.93 0.61
N MET A 20 -2.47 -1.19 -0.60
CA MET A 20 -1.61 -2.33 -0.93
C MET A 20 -0.41 -2.46 0.03
N ALA A 21 -0.27 -3.63 0.63
CA ALA A 21 0.92 -4.02 1.40
C ALA A 21 2.02 -4.56 0.48
N LEU A 22 3.28 -4.30 0.86
CA LEU A 22 4.44 -5.00 0.30
C LEU A 22 4.91 -6.06 1.29
N SER A 23 5.04 -7.29 0.84
CA SER A 23 5.50 -8.42 1.65
C SER A 23 6.79 -9.00 1.11
N ALA A 24 7.62 -9.52 2.01
CA ALA A 24 8.84 -10.25 1.68
C ALA A 24 8.68 -11.72 2.07
N SER A 25 9.32 -12.61 1.31
CA SER A 25 9.36 -14.03 1.65
C SER A 25 10.17 -14.24 2.94
N PRO A 26 9.75 -15.15 3.84
CA PRO A 26 10.55 -15.53 5.02
C PRO A 26 11.94 -16.09 4.70
N ARG A 27 12.18 -16.48 3.43
CA ARG A 27 13.50 -16.95 2.97
C ARG A 27 14.47 -15.82 2.67
N VAL A 28 14.01 -14.58 2.58
CA VAL A 28 14.87 -13.40 2.42
C VAL A 28 15.57 -13.13 3.75
N PRO A 29 16.90 -12.94 3.79
CA PRO A 29 17.61 -12.59 5.01
C PRO A 29 17.02 -11.36 5.73
N GLU A 30 16.97 -11.41 7.06
CA GLU A 30 16.31 -10.38 7.89
C GLU A 30 16.96 -8.98 7.73
N ASP A 31 18.29 -8.95 7.57
CA ASP A 31 19.04 -7.73 7.26
C ASP A 31 18.61 -7.11 5.93
N ALA A 32 18.44 -7.91 4.89
CA ALA A 32 17.94 -7.44 3.60
C ALA A 32 16.48 -6.95 3.69
N GLN A 33 15.62 -7.67 4.42
CA GLN A 33 14.24 -7.23 4.66
C GLN A 33 14.19 -5.85 5.35
N ARG A 34 15.00 -5.66 6.40
CA ARG A 34 15.13 -4.39 7.12
C ARG A 34 15.66 -3.28 6.23
N ALA A 35 16.76 -3.52 5.51
CA ALA A 35 17.36 -2.53 4.62
C ALA A 35 16.39 -2.05 3.53
N ILE A 36 15.63 -2.97 2.92
CA ILE A 36 14.62 -2.61 1.91
C ILE A 36 13.47 -1.83 2.54
N ARG A 37 12.97 -2.26 3.70
CA ARG A 37 11.92 -1.54 4.45
C ARG A 37 12.34 -0.10 4.73
N ASP A 38 13.54 0.09 5.28
CA ASP A 38 14.04 1.41 5.64
C ASP A 38 14.26 2.29 4.41
N ALA A 39 14.76 1.72 3.32
CA ALA A 39 14.94 2.42 2.05
C ALA A 39 13.60 2.90 1.47
N LEU A 40 12.54 2.10 1.56
CA LEU A 40 11.21 2.46 1.07
C LEU A 40 10.57 3.56 1.93
N ILE A 41 10.58 3.42 3.25
CA ILE A 41 10.03 4.43 4.17
C ILE A 41 10.76 5.78 3.98
N ASN A 42 12.07 5.74 3.76
CA ASN A 42 12.89 6.93 3.55
C ASN A 42 13.05 7.32 2.06
N ALA A 43 12.25 6.76 1.15
CA ALA A 43 12.41 6.98 -0.29
C ALA A 43 12.40 8.47 -0.67
N GLY A 44 11.54 9.27 -0.01
CA GLY A 44 11.44 10.72 -0.23
C GLY A 44 12.73 11.50 0.06
N ASN A 45 13.67 10.93 0.81
CA ASN A 45 14.93 11.59 1.16
C ASN A 45 15.98 11.50 0.05
N SER A 46 15.84 10.56 -0.88
CA SER A 46 16.79 10.38 -1.99
C SER A 46 16.22 10.85 -3.33
N ARG A 47 17.09 11.24 -4.27
CA ARG A 47 16.65 11.61 -5.63
C ARG A 47 15.96 10.44 -6.34
N GLY A 48 16.54 9.24 -6.25
CA GLY A 48 15.97 8.04 -6.87
C GLY A 48 14.63 7.64 -6.25
N GLY A 49 14.50 7.72 -4.93
CA GLY A 49 13.25 7.41 -4.25
C GLY A 49 12.14 8.43 -4.54
N ARG A 50 12.46 9.74 -4.66
CA ARG A 50 11.48 10.73 -5.15
C ARG A 50 10.99 10.42 -6.56
N GLN A 51 11.89 10.05 -7.48
CA GLN A 51 11.52 9.64 -8.84
C GLN A 51 10.62 8.39 -8.85
N LEU A 52 10.90 7.42 -7.97
CA LEU A 52 10.05 6.25 -7.79
C LEU A 52 8.64 6.64 -7.30
N LEU A 53 8.56 7.48 -6.27
CA LEU A 53 7.29 7.94 -5.71
C LEU A 53 6.46 8.71 -6.74
N ASP A 54 7.09 9.59 -7.51
CA ASP A 54 6.42 10.33 -8.59
C ASP A 54 5.89 9.40 -9.68
N HIS A 55 6.68 8.40 -10.08
CA HIS A 55 6.28 7.43 -11.09
C HIS A 55 5.07 6.59 -10.62
N LEU A 56 5.06 6.20 -9.35
CA LEU A 56 3.95 5.47 -8.72
C LEU A 56 2.76 6.37 -8.37
N ARG A 57 2.93 7.70 -8.41
CA ARG A 57 1.99 8.70 -7.88
C ARG A 57 1.68 8.49 -6.40
N PHE A 58 2.68 8.08 -5.63
CA PHE A 58 2.59 7.87 -4.18
C PHE A 58 3.22 9.05 -3.44
N GLN A 59 2.70 9.37 -2.26
CA GLN A 59 3.31 10.39 -1.39
C GLN A 59 4.47 9.82 -0.57
N GLY A 60 4.44 8.52 -0.27
CA GLY A 60 5.44 7.83 0.52
C GLY A 60 5.03 6.39 0.82
N PHE A 61 5.90 5.68 1.52
CA PHE A 61 5.61 4.38 2.13
C PHE A 61 5.57 4.55 3.65
N GLU A 62 4.70 3.78 4.29
CA GLU A 62 4.55 3.79 5.75
C GLU A 62 4.90 2.42 6.35
N PRO A 63 5.36 2.37 7.61
CA PRO A 63 5.50 1.11 8.32
C PRO A 63 4.18 0.32 8.33
N ALA A 64 4.24 -0.93 7.87
CA ALA A 64 3.12 -1.86 7.94
C ALA A 64 3.31 -2.86 9.08
N SER A 65 2.23 -3.26 9.73
CA SER A 65 2.20 -4.34 10.71
C SER A 65 0.95 -5.23 10.50
N PRO A 66 0.97 -6.50 10.92
CA PRO A 66 -0.16 -7.41 10.76
C PRO A 66 -1.47 -6.86 11.37
N GLU A 67 -1.37 -6.11 12.48
CA GLU A 67 -2.50 -5.54 13.20
C GLU A 67 -3.28 -4.52 12.37
N ILE A 68 -2.59 -3.77 11.48
CA ILE A 68 -3.24 -2.82 10.55
C ILE A 68 -4.20 -3.55 9.61
N TYR A 69 -3.91 -4.80 9.29
CA TYR A 69 -4.70 -5.64 8.37
C TYR A 69 -5.61 -6.63 9.10
N GLU A 70 -5.67 -6.56 10.43
CA GLU A 70 -6.50 -7.45 11.23
C GLU A 70 -7.99 -7.25 10.89
N GLY A 71 -8.73 -8.36 10.81
CA GLY A 71 -10.16 -8.34 10.52
C GLY A 71 -10.52 -8.15 9.05
N TYR A 72 -9.61 -7.67 8.17
CA TYR A 72 -9.87 -7.59 6.73
C TYR A 72 -10.02 -8.96 6.06
N ALA A 73 -9.45 -10.01 6.64
CA ALA A 73 -9.70 -11.39 6.23
C ALA A 73 -11.20 -11.75 6.26
N ARG A 74 -11.99 -11.14 7.17
CA ARG A 74 -13.44 -11.38 7.26
C ARG A 74 -14.20 -10.78 6.08
N LEU A 75 -13.70 -9.73 5.44
CA LEU A 75 -14.32 -9.19 4.22
C LEU A 75 -14.26 -10.17 3.05
N LEU A 76 -13.32 -11.12 3.10
CA LEU A 76 -13.12 -12.13 2.06
C LEU A 76 -13.85 -13.44 2.36
N GLN A 77 -14.40 -13.60 3.57
CA GLN A 77 -15.19 -14.78 3.93
C GLN A 77 -16.45 -14.83 3.05
N GLY A 78 -16.71 -16.00 2.46
CA GLY A 78 -17.84 -16.26 1.57
C GLY A 78 -17.68 -15.71 0.14
N VAL A 79 -16.60 -14.97 -0.18
CA VAL A 79 -16.40 -14.39 -1.52
C VAL A 79 -15.64 -15.36 -2.45
N TYR A 80 -14.70 -16.14 -1.91
CA TYR A 80 -13.85 -17.07 -2.69
C TYR A 80 -13.73 -18.47 -2.07
N GLY A 81 -14.72 -18.93 -1.29
CA GLY A 81 -14.69 -20.25 -0.64
C GLY A 81 -13.85 -20.32 0.65
N TYR A 82 -13.57 -19.16 1.26
CA TYR A 82 -13.02 -19.01 2.61
C TYR A 82 -14.12 -18.72 3.63
#